data_AF-A0A7R9CWI8-F1
#
_entry.id   AF-A0A7R9CWI8-F1
#
_cell.length_a   1.000
_cell.length_b   1.000
_cell.length_c   1.000
_cell.angle_alpha   90.00
_cell.angle_beta   90.00
_cell.angle_gamma   90.00
#
_symmetry.space_group_name_H-M   'P 1'
#
loop_
_entity.id
_entity.type
_entity.pdbx_description
1 polymer ?
#
loop_
_entity_poly.entity_id
_entity_poly.type
_entity_poly.pdbx_seq_one_letter_code
_entity_poly.pdbx_strand_id
1 'polypeptide(L)'
;MTLLVEDLVVVQTDQEQKEAQQEFKGTDLTYDLEITFKHAFRGVRVPIHFITNVRCDTCQGMGSGGTINPVQYHTCQGSGRIRTQKGIFTIEKTCTTCIAEGAKVRVRKKLEQEVEKTEIYTFTL
;
A
#
# COMPACT_ATOMS: atom_id res chain seq x y z
N MET A 1 43.45 -13.16 2.15
CA MET A 1 43.24 -12.39 0.90
C MET A 1 41.77 -12.07 0.81
N THR A 2 41.16 -11.29 1.71
CA THR A 2 41.41 -9.87 2.00
C THR A 2 41.66 -9.07 0.74
N LEU A 3 40.61 -8.46 0.18
CA LEU A 3 40.64 -7.12 -0.38
C LEU A 3 39.29 -6.46 -0.09
N LEU A 4 39.29 -5.66 0.98
CA LEU A 4 38.42 -4.52 1.18
C LEU A 4 38.96 -3.36 0.34
N VAL A 5 38.08 -2.56 -0.22
CA VAL A 5 38.30 -1.17 -0.70
C VAL A 5 36.98 -0.45 -0.37
N GLU A 6 36.92 0.16 0.81
CA GLU A 6 37.15 1.59 1.07
C GLU A 6 36.10 2.50 0.41
N ASP A 7 35.12 2.85 1.23
CA ASP A 7 34.63 4.20 1.49
C ASP A 7 34.25 5.06 0.28
N LEU A 8 33.06 4.80 -0.25
CA LEU A 8 32.27 5.89 -0.81
C LEU A 8 31.67 6.71 0.33
N VAL A 9 32.45 7.68 0.80
CA VAL A 9 31.94 8.81 1.57
C VAL A 9 30.92 9.56 0.72
N VAL A 10 29.65 9.50 1.11
CA VAL A 10 28.61 10.40 0.60
C VAL A 10 28.43 11.52 1.63
N VAL A 11 29.08 12.66 1.37
CA VAL A 11 28.69 13.96 1.95
C VAL A 11 27.74 14.60 0.95
N GLN A 12 26.56 15.00 1.43
CA GLN A 12 25.60 16.01 0.90
C GLN A 12 24.20 15.60 1.41
N THR A 13 23.34 16.41 2.03
CA THR A 13 23.28 17.83 2.39
C THR A 13 22.13 17.97 3.41
N ASP A 14 22.23 18.91 4.35
CA ASP A 14 21.11 19.29 5.21
C ASP A 14 19.98 20.00 4.43
N GLN A 15 18.73 19.73 4.83
CA GLN A 15 17.44 20.39 4.47
C GLN A 15 16.85 19.97 3.10
N GLU A 16 15.56 19.61 2.92
CA GLU A 16 14.31 20.00 3.58
C GLU A 16 13.35 18.82 3.75
N GLN A 17 12.47 18.90 4.75
CA GLN A 17 11.36 17.98 5.01
C GLN A 17 10.40 17.91 3.81
N LYS A 18 10.60 16.96 2.92
CA LYS A 18 9.51 16.44 2.09
C LYS A 18 9.00 15.21 2.83
N GLU A 19 7.84 15.32 3.47
CA GLU A 19 7.13 14.17 4.02
C GLU A 19 6.98 13.17 2.88
N ALA A 20 7.91 12.21 2.81
CA ALA A 20 7.81 11.06 1.94
C ALA A 20 6.60 10.32 2.46
N GLN A 21 5.46 10.57 1.83
CA GLN A 21 4.26 9.77 1.98
C GLN A 21 4.72 8.34 1.81
N GLN A 22 4.86 7.64 2.93
CA GLN A 22 5.54 6.37 3.01
C GLN A 22 4.74 5.44 2.12
N GLU A 23 5.25 5.16 0.92
CA GLU A 23 4.61 4.21 0.02
C GLU A 23 4.64 2.87 0.75
N PHE A 24 3.51 2.48 1.32
CA PHE A 24 3.33 1.17 1.90
C PHE A 24 3.47 0.17 0.76
N LYS A 25 4.67 -0.39 0.61
CA LYS A 25 4.92 -1.51 -0.29
C LYS A 25 4.01 -2.66 0.15
N GLY A 26 3.38 -3.31 -0.82
CA GLY A 26 2.60 -4.51 -0.56
C GLY A 26 3.49 -5.63 -0.02
N THR A 27 2.87 -6.62 0.62
CA THR A 27 3.56 -7.81 1.10
C THR A 27 4.05 -8.63 -0.10
N ASP A 28 5.29 -9.12 -0.03
CA ASP A 28 5.82 -10.04 -1.04
C ASP A 28 5.09 -11.40 -0.99
N LEU A 29 4.82 -11.99 -2.15
CA LEU A 29 4.25 -13.32 -2.29
C LEU A 29 5.36 -14.34 -2.58
N THR A 30 5.52 -15.33 -1.71
CA THR A 30 6.51 -16.41 -1.87
C THR A 30 5.81 -17.73 -2.19
N TYR A 31 6.28 -18.42 -3.23
CA TYR A 31 5.75 -19.73 -3.65
C TYR A 31 6.88 -20.76 -3.74
N ASP A 32 6.70 -21.90 -3.07
CA ASP A 32 7.59 -23.05 -3.18
C ASP A 32 7.16 -23.93 -4.36
N LEU A 33 8.08 -24.22 -5.28
CA LEU A 33 7.84 -25.03 -6.47
C LEU A 33 8.81 -26.20 -6.51
N GLU A 34 8.27 -27.42 -6.59
CA GLU A 34 9.07 -28.63 -6.80
C GLU A 34 9.23 -28.90 -8.30
N ILE A 35 10.47 -28.89 -8.78
CA ILE A 35 10.81 -29.23 -10.17
C ILE A 35 11.79 -30.41 -10.22
N THR A 36 11.67 -31.26 -11.24
CA THR A 36 12.65 -32.32 -11.45
C THR A 36 13.92 -31.78 -12.13
N PHE A 37 15.07 -32.39 -11.84
CA PHE A 37 16.37 -31.99 -12.42
C PHE A 37 16.36 -31.94 -13.96
N LYS A 38 15.67 -32.90 -14.59
CA LYS A 38 15.52 -32.96 -16.05
C LYS A 38 14.77 -31.74 -16.61
N HIS A 39 13.77 -31.24 -15.87
CA HIS A 39 13.02 -30.05 -16.26
C HIS A 39 13.84 -28.77 -16.06
N ALA A 40 14.67 -28.69 -15.02
CA ALA A 40 15.58 -27.57 -14.80
C ALA A 40 16.62 -27.47 -15.93
N PHE A 41 17.23 -28.59 -16.35
CA PHE A 41 18.25 -28.60 -17.39
C PHE A 41 17.70 -28.27 -18.79
N ARG A 42 16.46 -28.66 -19.08
CA ARG A 42 15.84 -28.45 -20.41
C ARG A 42 15.20 -27.07 -20.59
N GLY A 43 15.04 -26.33 -19.50
CA GLY A 43 14.23 -25.12 -19.49
C GLY A 43 12.74 -25.42 -19.67
N VAL A 44 12.05 -25.59 -18.54
CA VAL A 44 10.59 -25.76 -18.54
C VAL A 44 9.91 -24.41 -18.24
N ARG A 45 8.74 -24.22 -18.85
CA ARG A 45 7.82 -23.12 -18.54
C ARG A 45 6.73 -23.65 -17.64
N VAL A 46 6.70 -23.18 -16.40
CA VAL A 46 5.66 -23.56 -15.42
C VAL A 46 4.72 -22.36 -15.24
N PRO A 47 3.40 -22.51 -15.51
CA PRO A 47 2.43 -21.48 -15.18
C PRO A 47 2.19 -21.48 -13.67
N ILE A 48 2.41 -20.34 -13.01
CA ILE A 48 2.09 -20.16 -11.58
C ILE A 48 0.83 -19.32 -11.48
N HIS A 49 -0.18 -19.81 -10.78
CA HIS A 49 -1.42 -19.09 -10.50
C HIS A 49 -1.35 -18.45 -9.13
N PHE A 50 -1.48 -17.13 -9.07
CA PHE A 50 -1.54 -16.39 -7.81
C PHE A 50 -2.68 -15.38 -7.82
N ILE A 51 -3.25 -15.16 -6.63
CA ILE A 51 -4.30 -14.18 -6.39
C ILE A 51 -3.65 -12.93 -5.82
N THR A 52 -3.83 -11.79 -6.49
CA THR A 52 -3.32 -10.51 -6.01
C THR A 52 -4.43 -9.47 -5.97
N ASN A 53 -4.28 -8.54 -5.02
CA ASN A 53 -5.15 -7.38 -4.89
C ASN A 53 -4.65 -6.30 -5.84
N VAL A 54 -5.42 -6.03 -6.89
CA VAL A 54 -5.11 -4.94 -7.82
C VAL A 54 -5.87 -3.67 -7.43
N ARG A 55 -5.39 -2.52 -7.90
CA ARG A 55 -6.20 -1.30 -7.84
C ARG A 55 -7.48 -1.53 -8.63
N CYS A 56 -8.61 -1.28 -7.99
CA CYS A 56 -9.89 -1.43 -8.66
C CYS A 56 -10.07 -0.32 -9.70
N ASP A 57 -10.26 -0.68 -10.96
CA ASP A 57 -10.41 0.28 -12.06
C ASP A 57 -11.63 1.19 -11.88
N THR A 58 -12.68 0.66 -11.24
CA THR A 58 -13.96 1.37 -11.03
C THR A 58 -13.86 2.43 -9.93
N CYS A 59 -13.13 2.17 -8.85
CA CYS A 59 -12.99 3.12 -7.74
C CYS A 59 -11.63 3.79 -7.66
N GLN A 60 -10.66 3.38 -8.48
CA GLN A 60 -9.29 3.90 -8.55
C GLN A 60 -8.59 3.96 -7.18
N GLY A 61 -8.95 3.06 -6.25
CA GLY A 61 -8.43 3.07 -4.89
C GLY A 61 -9.08 4.08 -3.93
N MET A 62 -10.04 4.91 -4.39
CA MET A 62 -10.83 5.80 -3.52
C MET A 62 -11.94 5.05 -2.75
N GLY A 63 -12.16 3.78 -3.05
CA GLY A 63 -13.22 2.97 -2.44
C GLY A 63 -14.63 3.34 -2.90
N SER A 64 -14.83 4.48 -3.57
CA SER A 64 -16.10 4.88 -4.22
C SER A 64 -16.00 4.73 -5.72
N GLY A 65 -17.04 4.21 -6.38
CA GLY A 65 -17.22 4.47 -7.81
C GLY A 65 -17.26 5.99 -8.01
N GLY A 66 -16.44 6.52 -8.91
CA GLY A 66 -15.90 7.90 -8.92
C GLY A 66 -16.86 9.11 -8.90
N THR A 67 -18.15 8.91 -8.62
CA THR A 67 -19.17 9.94 -8.43
C THR A 67 -19.67 10.11 -7.00
N ILE A 68 -19.19 9.33 -6.03
CA ILE A 68 -19.65 9.45 -4.63
C ILE A 68 -18.70 10.37 -3.86
N ASN A 69 -19.19 11.55 -3.50
CA ASN A 69 -18.46 12.46 -2.63
C ASN A 69 -18.35 11.87 -1.20
N PRO A 70 -17.18 11.96 -0.56
CA PRO A 70 -17.01 11.52 0.82
C PRO A 70 -17.91 12.33 1.75
N VAL A 71 -18.71 11.64 2.57
CA VAL A 71 -19.60 12.29 3.53
C VAL A 71 -18.78 12.61 4.78
N GLN A 72 -18.64 13.90 5.07
CA GLN A 72 -17.96 14.38 6.26
C GLN A 72 -18.76 14.02 7.53
N TYR A 73 -18.04 13.69 8.60
CA TYR A 73 -18.69 13.53 9.90
C TYR A 73 -18.95 14.90 10.52
N HIS A 74 -20.17 15.13 10.99
CA HIS A 74 -20.58 16.37 11.68
C HIS A 74 -19.71 16.76 12.90
N THR A 75 -19.07 15.78 13.54
CA THR A 75 -18.30 15.92 14.78
C THR A 75 -16.93 16.53 14.56
N CYS A 76 -16.26 16.17 13.45
CA CYS A 76 -14.94 16.70 13.10
C CYS A 76 -14.94 17.55 11.82
N GLN A 77 -16.08 17.68 11.13
CA GLN A 77 -16.22 18.47 9.90
C GLN A 77 -15.15 18.15 8.84
N GLY A 78 -14.78 16.87 8.69
CA GLY A 78 -13.74 16.46 7.74
C GLY A 78 -12.30 16.49 8.27
N SER A 79 -12.04 17.06 9.45
CA SER A 79 -10.66 17.23 9.96
C SER A 79 -10.08 16.01 10.67
N GLY A 80 -10.88 15.00 10.99
CA GLY A 80 -10.44 13.80 11.72
C GLY A 80 -10.14 14.03 13.21
N ARG A 81 -10.18 15.28 13.67
CA ARG A 81 -9.93 15.69 15.06
C ARG A 81 -11.02 16.64 15.55
N ILE A 82 -11.24 16.66 16.86
CA ILE A 82 -12.21 17.53 17.51
C ILE A 82 -11.43 18.51 18.38
N ARG A 83 -11.64 19.79 18.15
CA ARG A 83 -11.06 20.86 18.97
C ARG A 83 -12.13 21.37 19.92
N THR A 84 -11.87 21.27 21.22
CA THR A 84 -12.75 21.81 22.25
C THR A 84 -12.02 22.91 23.00
N GLN A 85 -12.53 24.13 22.93
CA GLN A 85 -12.08 25.23 23.77
C GLN A 85 -12.76 25.18 25.12
N LYS A 86 -11.96 25.16 26.19
CA LYS A 86 -12.42 25.34 27.57
C LYS A 86 -11.64 26.51 28.18
N GLY A 87 -12.24 27.69 28.14
CA GLY A 87 -11.58 28.93 28.54
C GLY A 87 -10.37 29.23 27.64
N ILE A 88 -9.22 29.48 28.25
CA ILE A 88 -7.96 29.76 27.53
C ILE A 88 -7.27 28.51 26.95
N PHE A 89 -7.77 27.31 27.27
CA PHE A 89 -7.17 26.05 26.81
C PHE A 89 -7.96 25.50 25.62
N THR A 90 -7.26 25.17 24.53
CA THR A 90 -7.82 24.42 23.41
C THR A 90 -7.27 23.00 23.47
N ILE A 91 -8.16 22.02 23.60
CA ILE A 91 -7.78 20.61 23.63
C ILE A 91 -8.19 20.00 22.30
N GLU A 92 -7.22 19.37 21.62
CA GLU A 92 -7.45 18.59 20.42
C GLU A 92 -7.49 17.10 20.77
N LYS A 93 -8.56 16.42 20.37
CA LYS A 93 -8.72 14.98 20.55
C LYS A 93 -9.00 14.33 19.22
N THR A 94 -8.52 13.11 19.02
CA THR A 94 -8.90 12.30 17.87
C THR A 94 -10.41 12.08 17.88
N CYS A 95 -11.04 12.26 16.73
CA CYS A 95 -12.47 12.05 16.59
C CYS A 95 -12.80 10.56 16.72
N THR A 96 -13.51 10.16 17.78
CA THR A 96 -13.86 8.75 18.04
C THR A 96 -14.84 8.18 17.04
N THR A 97 -15.61 9.03 16.34
CA THR A 97 -16.59 8.57 15.34
C THR A 97 -15.96 8.22 13.99
N CYS A 98 -14.77 8.74 13.68
CA CYS A 98 -14.09 8.48 12.42
C CYS A 98 -12.66 7.96 12.58
N ILE A 99 -12.16 7.80 13.80
CA ILE A 99 -10.81 7.29 14.10
C ILE A 99 -9.74 7.98 13.21
N ALA A 100 -9.73 9.32 13.24
CA ALA A 100 -8.86 10.17 12.42
C ALA A 100 -9.12 10.22 10.90
N GLU A 101 -10.06 9.45 10.33
CA GLU A 101 -10.33 9.44 8.88
C GLU A 101 -10.97 10.73 8.33
N GLY A 102 -11.71 11.48 9.16
CA GLY A 102 -12.33 12.77 8.80
C GLY A 102 -13.58 12.66 7.92
N ALA A 103 -13.63 11.74 6.98
CA ALA A 103 -14.78 11.49 6.13
C ALA A 103 -15.00 10.01 5.85
N LYS A 104 -16.24 9.60 5.64
CA LYS A 104 -16.58 8.24 5.21
C LYS A 104 -17.07 8.23 3.78
N VAL A 105 -16.54 7.31 3.00
CA VAL A 105 -17.11 6.99 1.70
C VAL A 105 -18.26 6.02 1.92
N ARG A 106 -19.50 6.44 1.61
CA ARG A 106 -20.67 5.55 1.67
C ARG A 106 -20.73 4.66 0.43
N VAL A 107 -19.94 3.59 0.43
CA VAL A 107 -19.97 2.58 -0.62
C VAL A 107 -21.00 1.51 -0.28
N ARG A 108 -21.93 1.22 -1.19
CA ARG A 108 -22.92 0.13 -1.02
C ARG A 108 -22.44 -1.24 -1.47
N LYS A 109 -21.27 -1.33 -2.12
CA LYS A 109 -20.69 -2.60 -2.58
C LYS A 109 -19.20 -2.61 -2.27
N LYS A 110 -18.73 -3.68 -1.63
CA LYS A 110 -17.30 -3.98 -1.48
C LYS A 110 -16.80 -4.40 -2.87
N LEU A 111 -15.93 -3.60 -3.47
CA LEU A 111 -15.29 -3.89 -4.76
C LEU A 111 -13.93 -4.51 -4.47
N GLU A 112 -13.91 -5.78 -4.07
CA GLU A 112 -12.68 -6.57 -4.01
C GLU A 112 -12.48 -7.24 -5.37
N GLN A 113 -11.41 -6.85 -6.07
CA GLN A 113 -10.97 -7.51 -7.30
C GLN A 113 -9.77 -8.39 -6.96
N GLU A 114 -10.03 -9.67 -6.78
CA GLU A 114 -9.02 -10.72 -6.81
C GLU A 114 -8.69 -11.01 -8.28
N VAL A 115 -7.47 -10.65 -8.70
CA VAL A 115 -7.00 -10.99 -10.04
C VAL A 115 -6.18 -12.26 -9.95
N GLU A 116 -6.67 -13.32 -10.60
CA GLU A 116 -5.88 -14.51 -10.88
C GLU A 116 -4.88 -14.16 -11.98
N LYS A 117 -3.60 -14.09 -11.62
CA LYS A 117 -2.52 -13.80 -12.57
C LYS A 117 -1.72 -15.08 -12.80
N THR A 118 -1.41 -15.34 -14.06
CA THR A 118 -0.52 -16.42 -14.47
C THR A 118 0.77 -15.83 -15.00
N GLU A 119 1.89 -16.07 -14.32
CA GLU A 119 3.22 -15.72 -14.84
C GLU A 119 3.99 -16.99 -15.21
N ILE A 120 4.68 -16.93 -16.35
CA ILE A 120 5.45 -18.03 -16.90
C ILE A 120 6.92 -17.77 -16.58
N TYR A 121 7.47 -18.55 -15.66
CA TYR A 121 8.90 -18.51 -15.35
C TYR A 121 9.64 -19.52 -16.22
N THR A 122 10.72 -19.07 -16.84
CA THR A 122 11.66 -19.92 -17.59
C THR A 122 12.93 -20.02 -16.77
N PHE A 123 13.27 -21.24 -16.33
CA PHE A 123 14.52 -21.50 -15.63
C PHE A 123 15.51 -22.07 -16.63
N THR A 124 16.63 -21.38 -16.84
CA THR A 124 17.75 -21.89 -17.65
C THR A 124 18.97 -21.83 -16.76
N LEU A 125 19.64 -22.98 -16.60
CA LEU A 125 20.92 -23.08 -15.89
C LEU A 125 22.07 -22.53 -16.74
#